data_AF-A0A7J4KJ63-F1
#
_entry.id   AF-A0A7J4KJ63-F1
#
_cell.length_a   1.000
_cell.length_b   1.000
_cell.length_c   1.000
_cell.angle_alpha   90.00
_cell.angle_beta   90.00
_cell.angle_gamma   90.00
#
_symmetry.space_group_name_H-M   'P 1'
#
loop_
_entity.id
_entity.type
_entity.pdbx_description
1 polymer ?
#
loop_
_entity_poly.entity_id
_entity_poly.type
_entity_poly.pdbx_seq_one_letter_code
_entity_poly.pdbx_strand_id
1 'polypeptide(L)' 'MGDGSSALVEEIEATIKGAASGSRVLIIRLVVGKGISVSKMEIVSYLHDKFPGASIEIHDGKQSDAVVVKDIEVE' A
#
# COMPACT_ATOMS: atom_id res chain seq x y z
N MET A 1 10.72 -8.55 -18.35
CA MET A 1 9.45 -7.83 -18.55
C MET A 1 8.93 -7.54 -17.15
N GLY A 2 9.00 -6.28 -16.73
CA GLY A 2 8.42 -5.86 -15.46
C GLY A 2 6.98 -5.51 -15.75
N ASP A 3 6.07 -6.36 -15.32
CA ASP A 3 4.64 -6.15 -15.49
C ASP A 3 4.29 -4.87 -14.72
N GLY A 4 3.48 -3.97 -15.29
CA GLY A 4 3.23 -2.63 -14.73
C GLY A 4 2.76 -2.61 -13.27
N SER A 5 2.36 -3.76 -12.75
CA SER A 5 2.13 -4.08 -11.34
C SER A 5 3.31 -3.76 -10.43
N SER A 6 4.55 -4.11 -10.83
CA SER A 6 5.73 -3.93 -9.98
C SER A 6 6.08 -2.47 -9.77
N ALA A 7 5.97 -1.65 -10.81
CA ALA A 7 6.23 -0.21 -10.74
C ALA A 7 5.23 0.50 -9.80
N LEU A 8 3.96 0.08 -9.84
CA LEU A 8 2.93 0.64 -8.98
C LEU A 8 3.17 0.29 -7.51
N VAL A 9 3.60 -0.94 -7.24
CA VAL A 9 3.88 -1.43 -5.90
C VAL A 9 5.16 -0.79 -5.31
N GLU A 10 6.18 -0.54 -6.11
CA GLU A 10 7.36 0.24 -5.71
C GLU A 10 7.01 1.71 -5.40
N GLU A 11 6.12 2.33 -6.19
CA GLU A 11 5.65 3.71 -5.93
C GLU A 11 4.86 3.80 -4.61
N ILE A 12 4.09 2.76 -4.28
CA ILE A 12 3.44 2.62 -2.98
C ILE A 12 4.48 2.58 -1.86
N GLU A 13 5.51 1.73 -1.98
CA GLU A 13 6.59 1.63 -0.98
C GLU A 13 7.28 2.99 -0.77
N ALA A 14 7.63 3.68 -1.85
CA ALA A 14 8.29 4.98 -1.81
C ALA A 14 7.41 6.05 -1.14
N THR A 15 6.10 6.04 -1.43
CA THR A 15 5.13 6.93 -0.78
C THR A 15 5.04 6.67 0.71
N ILE A 16 5.01 5.39 1.11
CA ILE A 16 4.97 4.98 2.51
C ILE A 16 6.22 5.41 3.25
N LYS A 17 7.40 5.10 2.70
CA LYS A 17 8.70 5.48 3.29
C LYS A 17 8.86 6.99 3.36
N GLY A 18 8.45 7.72 2.33
CA GLY A 18 8.45 9.18 2.29
C GLY A 18 7.56 9.79 3.36
N ALA A 19 6.36 9.23 3.56
CA ALA A 19 5.45 9.67 4.63
C ALA A 19 5.99 9.33 6.03
N ALA A 20 6.71 8.21 6.18
CA ALA A 20 7.24 7.71 7.45
C ALA A 20 8.61 8.26 7.84
N SER A 21 9.32 8.90 6.90
CA SER A 21 10.59 9.58 7.12
C SER A 21 10.42 10.78 8.06
N GLY A 22 10.34 10.52 9.36
CA GLY A 22 10.26 11.52 10.44
C GLY A 22 9.12 11.32 11.45
N SER A 23 8.25 10.33 11.29
CA SER A 23 7.18 10.02 12.26
C SER A 23 6.58 8.63 12.04
N ARG A 24 6.07 8.02 13.12
CA ARG A 24 5.18 6.85 13.03
C ARG A 24 4.00 7.23 12.15
N VAL A 25 3.94 6.68 10.94
CA VAL A 25 2.77 6.88 10.10
C VAL A 25 1.68 5.96 10.58
N LEU A 26 0.65 6.59 11.13
CA LEU A 26 -0.47 5.90 11.71
C LEU A 26 -1.47 5.43 10.64
N ILE A 27 -1.58 6.10 9.48
CA ILE A 27 -2.59 5.78 8.45
C ILE A 27 -2.12 6.25 7.04
N ILE A 28 -2.02 5.32 6.08
CA ILE A 28 -1.84 5.61 4.64
C ILE A 28 -3.01 5.03 3.88
N ARG A 29 -3.68 5.84 3.06
CA ARG A 29 -4.82 5.42 2.24
C ARG A 29 -4.44 5.37 0.76
N LEU A 30 -4.42 4.18 0.20
CA LEU A 30 -4.19 3.92 -1.21
C LEU A 30 -5.52 3.78 -1.94
N VAL A 31 -5.79 4.62 -2.92
CA VAL A 31 -7.03 4.55 -3.71
C VAL A 31 -6.73 3.87 -5.05
N VAL A 32 -7.23 2.66 -5.24
CA VAL A 32 -7.05 1.91 -6.49
C VAL A 32 -8.24 2.21 -7.41
N GLY A 33 -7.95 2.81 -8.57
CA GLY A 33 -8.94 3.11 -9.59
C GLY A 33 -9.45 1.84 -10.29
N LYS A 34 -10.73 1.80 -10.65
CA LYS A 34 -11.31 0.72 -11.48
C LYS A 34 -10.68 0.78 -12.88
N GLY A 35 -9.67 -0.03 -13.11
CA GLY A 35 -8.90 -0.04 -14.37
C GLY A 35 -7.45 -0.49 -14.19
N ILE A 36 -6.96 -0.52 -12.96
CA ILE A 36 -5.66 -1.09 -12.62
C ILE A 36 -5.84 -2.58 -12.35
N SER A 37 -5.20 -3.44 -13.15
CA SER A 37 -5.23 -4.91 -13.00
C SER A 37 -4.29 -5.42 -11.91
N VAL A 38 -4.14 -4.69 -10.81
CA VAL A 38 -3.39 -5.16 -9.64
C VAL A 38 -4.37 -5.71 -8.63
N SER A 39 -4.15 -6.94 -8.18
CA SER A 39 -4.98 -7.53 -7.15
C SER A 39 -4.71 -6.84 -5.81
N LYS A 40 -5.77 -6.50 -5.07
CA LYS A 40 -5.68 -6.00 -3.69
C LYS A 40 -4.87 -6.96 -2.80
N MET A 41 -4.99 -8.27 -3.06
CA MET A 41 -4.24 -9.30 -2.34
C MET A 41 -2.73 -9.22 -2.62
N GLU A 42 -2.33 -8.86 -3.83
CA GLU A 42 -0.91 -8.66 -4.16
C GLU A 42 -0.34 -7.45 -3.43
N ILE A 43 -1.10 -6.34 -3.39
CA ILE A 43 -0.73 -5.14 -2.62
C ILE A 43 -0.56 -5.50 -1.13
N VAL A 44 -1.54 -6.18 -0.54
CA VAL A 44 -1.48 -6.57 0.88
C VAL A 44 -0.31 -7.52 1.16
N SER A 45 -0.12 -8.54 0.31
CA SER A 45 0.98 -9.49 0.48
C SER A 45 2.35 -8.79 0.39
N TYR A 46 2.51 -7.85 -0.54
CA TYR A 46 3.73 -7.09 -0.68
C TYR A 46 3.97 -6.17 0.52
N LEU A 47 2.95 -5.45 0.97
CA LEU A 47 3.05 -4.56 2.12
C LEU A 47 3.35 -5.32 3.41
N HIS A 48 2.78 -6.51 3.59
CA HIS A 48 3.07 -7.38 4.72
C HIS A 48 4.52 -7.92 4.69
N ASP A 49 5.08 -8.17 3.50
CA ASP A 49 6.49 -8.55 3.35
C ASP A 49 7.43 -7.39 3.69
N LYS A 50 7.13 -6.19 3.22
CA LYS A 50 7.95 -4.98 3.44
C LYS A 50 7.81 -4.38 4.83
N PHE A 51 6.61 -4.45 5.40
CA PHE A 51 6.25 -3.86 6.69
C PHE A 51 5.51 -4.91 7.53
N PRO A 52 6.22 -5.95 8.03
CA PRO A 52 5.60 -7.06 8.76
C PRO A 52 4.94 -6.64 10.08
N GLY A 53 5.27 -5.46 10.61
CA GLY A 53 4.63 -4.88 11.79
C GLY A 53 3.42 -3.98 11.49
N ALA A 54 3.13 -3.69 10.22
CA ALA A 54 2.05 -2.78 9.83
C ALA A 54 0.68 -3.47 9.88
N SER A 55 -0.33 -2.75 10.38
CA SER A 55 -1.73 -3.18 10.32
C SER A 55 -2.33 -2.76 8.97
N ILE A 56 -2.82 -3.73 8.19
CA ILE A 56 -3.38 -3.48 6.85
C ILE A 56 -4.88 -3.75 6.85
N GLU A 57 -5.68 -2.75 6.46
CA GLU A 57 -7.13 -2.82 6.31
C GLU A 57 -7.52 -2.58 4.86
N ILE A 58 -8.48 -3.37 4.35
CA ILE A 58 -9.02 -3.20 2.99
C ILE A 58 -10.46 -2.69 3.11
N HIS A 59 -10.77 -1.61 2.40
CA HIS A 59 -12.09 -1.05 2.30
C HIS A 59 -12.58 -1.12 0.85
N ASP A 60 -13.51 -2.01 0.59
CA ASP A 60 -14.20 -2.10 -0.70
C ASP A 60 -15.21 -0.96 -0.84
N GLY A 61 -14.95 -0.03 -1.76
CA GLY A 61 -15.83 1.09 -2.04
C GLY A 61 -16.60 0.90 -3.35
N LYS A 62 -17.82 1.44 -3.43
CA LYS A 62 -18.64 1.38 -4.66
C LYS A 62 -17.93 1.98 -5.88
N GLN A 63 -17.14 3.04 -5.67
CA GLN A 63 -16.46 3.80 -6.73
C GLN A 63 -14.96 3.48 -6.82
N SER A 64 -14.29 3.30 -5.69
CA SER A 64 -12.87 2.96 -5.62
C SER A 64 -12.61 2.08 -4.41
N ASP A 65 -11.64 1.19 -4.53
CA ASP A 65 -11.13 0.44 -3.39
C ASP A 65 -10.09 1.26 -2.65
N ALA A 66 -10.06 1.11 -1.32
CA ALA A 66 -9.03 1.71 -0.50
C ALA A 66 -8.26 0.66 0.31
N VAL A 67 -6.93 0.71 0.26
CA VAL A 67 -6.07 -0.04 1.18
C VAL A 67 -5.53 0.94 2.21
N VAL A 68 -5.79 0.67 3.48
CA VAL A 68 -5.36 1.48 4.61
C VAL A 68 -4.24 0.75 5.34
N VAL A 69 -3.08 1.38 5.44
CA VAL A 69 -1.90 0.82 6.12
C VAL A 69 -1.59 1.65 7.36
N LYS A 70 -1.46 1.01 8.52
CA LYS A 70 -1.27 1.65 9.83
C LYS A 70 -0.06 1.06 10.55
N ASP A 71 0.40 1.76 11.58
CA ASP A 71 1.48 1.32 12.46
C ASP A 71 2.77 0.94 11.70
N ILE A 72 3.10 1.74 10.69
CA ILE A 72 4.27 1.48 9.86
C ILE A 72 5.51 1.94 10.63
N GLU A 73 6.34 0.98 11.01
CA GLU A 73 7.66 1.22 11.57
C GLU A 73 8.68 1.12 10.43
N VAL A 74 9.38 2.23 10.17
CA VAL A 74 10.38 2.33 9.10
C VAL A 74 11.71 2.62 9.75
N GLU A 75 12.67 1.72 9.57
CA GLU A 75 14.06 1.85 10.03
C GLU A 75 14.84 2.92 9.24
#